data_AF-A0A1J3J4N8-F1
#
_entry.id   AF-A0A1J3J4N8-F1
#
_cell.length_a   1.000
_cell.length_b   1.000
_cell.length_c   1.000
_cell.angle_alpha   90.00
_cell.angle_beta   90.00
_cell.angle_gamma   90.00
#
_symmetry.space_group_name_H-M   'P 1'
#
loop_
_entity.id
_entity.type
_entity.pdbx_description
1 polymer ?
#
loop_
_entity_poly.entity_id
_entity_poly.type
_entity_poly.pdbx_seq_one_letter_code
_entity_poly.pdbx_strand_id
1 'polypeptide(L)' 'LAQVMFNNVLFKKLPLETGISVVCLSPGVVQTNITRDLPRLLQDVYSALPYVSYSPQEGCRSSLFSATASQIPNYCEKLK' A
#
# COMPACT_ATOMS: atom_id res chain seq x y z
N LEU A 1 0.22 -10.48 -4.68
CA LEU A 1 -1.00 -10.95 -5.38
C LEU A 1 -2.15 -11.26 -4.43
N ALA A 2 -1.95 -12.05 -3.36
CA ALA A 2 -3.02 -12.43 -2.43
C ALA A 2 -3.81 -11.24 -1.85
N GLN A 3 -3.12 -10.17 -1.42
CA GLN A 3 -3.78 -8.96 -0.90
C GLN A 3 -4.68 -8.27 -1.93
N VAL A 4 -4.28 -8.20 -3.20
CA VAL A 4 -5.08 -7.62 -4.27
C VAL A 4 -6.34 -8.46 -4.53
N MET A 5 -6.20 -9.79 -4.56
CA MET A 5 -7.33 -10.69 -4.75
C MET A 5 -8.31 -10.62 -3.58
N PHE A 6 -7.79 -10.61 -2.35
CA PHE A 6 -8.61 -10.45 -1.15
C PHE A 6 -9.36 -9.12 -1.15
N ASN A 7 -8.67 -8.02 -1.50
CA ASN A 7 -9.27 -6.70 -1.63
C ASN A 7 -10.42 -6.70 -2.65
N ASN A 8 -10.21 -7.29 -3.84
CA ASN A 8 -11.24 -7.41 -4.87
C ASN A 8 -12.47 -8.20 -4.40
N VAL A 9 -12.26 -9.32 -3.70
CA VAL A 9 -13.35 -10.13 -3.16
C VAL A 9 -14.09 -9.37 -2.07
N LEU A 10 -13.37 -8.72 -1.14
CA LEU A 10 -13.97 -7.94 -0.05
C LEU A 10 -14.76 -6.74 -0.58
N PHE A 11 -14.21 -6.01 -1.56
CA PHE A 11 -14.85 -4.88 -2.21
C PHE A 11 -16.18 -5.27 -2.87
N LYS A 12 -16.23 -6.43 -3.55
CA LYS A 12 -17.46 -6.98 -4.16
C LYS A 12 -18.47 -7.50 -3.14
N LYS A 13 -18.02 -7.98 -1.99
CA LYS A 13 -18.87 -8.58 -0.96
C LYS A 13 -19.50 -7.56 -0.01
N LEU A 14 -18.85 -6.41 0.20
CA LEU A 14 -19.39 -5.36 1.07
C LEU A 14 -20.48 -4.55 0.35
N PRO A 15 -21.70 -4.42 0.93
CA PRO A 15 -22.75 -3.56 0.40
C PRO A 15 -22.35 -2.08 0.39
N LEU A 16 -22.90 -1.29 -0.54
CA LEU A 16 -22.70 0.18 -0.59
C LEU A 16 -23.18 0.88 0.69
N GLU A 17 -24.27 0.39 1.27
CA GLU A 17 -24.91 0.94 2.47
C GLU A 17 -24.00 0.94 3.71
N THR A 18 -22.92 0.15 3.70
CA THR A 18 -21.98 0.09 4.83
C THR A 18 -21.13 1.36 4.96
N GLY A 19 -21.01 2.16 3.90
CA GLY A 19 -20.10 3.32 3.86
C GLY A 19 -18.61 2.95 3.96
N ILE A 20 -18.26 1.66 3.86
CA ILE A 20 -16.89 1.18 3.97
C ILE A 20 -16.23 1.19 2.58
N SER A 21 -15.12 1.91 2.46
CA SER A 21 -14.24 1.86 1.29
C SER A 21 -13.13 0.84 1.50
N VAL A 22 -12.89 -0.01 0.50
CA VAL A 22 -11.86 -1.05 0.52
C VAL A 22 -10.80 -0.72 -0.51
N VAL A 23 -9.58 -0.47 -0.07
CA VAL A 23 -8.48 0.00 -0.93
C VAL A 23 -7.24 -0.84 -0.70
N CYS A 24 -6.59 -1.24 -1.79
CA CYS A 24 -5.26 -1.85 -1.78
C CYS A 24 -4.31 -0.87 -2.48
N LEU A 25 -3.20 -0.54 -1.83
CA LEU A 25 -2.23 0.41 -2.37
C LEU A 25 -0.84 -0.22 -2.45
N SER A 26 -0.02 0.32 -3.33
CA SER A 26 1.41 0.05 -3.40
C SER A 26 2.15 1.36 -3.13
N PRO A 27 2.92 1.47 -2.03
CA PRO A 27 3.66 2.69 -1.69
C PRO A 27 4.96 2.84 -2.50
N GLY A 28 5.20 1.96 -3.47
CA GLY A 28 6.48 1.86 -4.19
C GLY A 28 7.53 1.08 -3.40
N VAL A 29 8.80 1.24 -3.77
CA VAL A 29 9.94 0.67 -3.03
C VAL A 29 10.23 1.57 -1.85
N VAL A 30 10.08 1.06 -0.63
CA VAL A 30 10.30 1.82 0.61
C VAL A 30 11.37 1.14 1.44
N GLN A 31 12.36 1.91 1.92
CA GLN A 31 13.43 1.39 2.79
C GLN A 31 12.86 1.03 4.16
N THR A 32 12.45 -0.23 4.29
CA THR A 32 11.92 -0.81 5.53
C THR A 32 12.71 -2.06 5.88
N ASN A 33 12.49 -2.62 7.07
CA ASN A 33 13.18 -3.82 7.55
C ASN A 33 12.74 -5.13 6.85
N ILE A 34 12.29 -5.08 5.59
CA ILE A 34 11.84 -6.24 4.83
C ILE A 34 12.98 -7.21 4.49
N THR A 35 14.22 -6.73 4.46
CA THR A 35 15.43 -7.51 4.17
C THR A 35 16.12 -8.03 5.43
N ARG A 36 15.55 -7.83 6.62
CA ARG A 36 16.19 -8.19 7.91
C ARG A 36 16.61 -9.66 8.02
N ASP A 37 15.89 -10.53 7.32
CA ASP A 37 16.08 -11.98 7.33
C ASP A 37 17.08 -12.45 6.24
N LEU A 38 17.60 -11.52 5.41
CA LEU A 38 18.61 -11.80 4.39
C LEU A 38 20.03 -11.70 4.96
N PRO A 39 21.04 -12.33 4.33
CA PRO A 39 22.46 -12.12 4.66
C PRO A 39 22.86 -10.63 4.63
N ARG A 40 23.76 -10.22 5.55
CA ARG A 40 24.17 -8.82 5.72
C ARG A 40 24.65 -8.15 4.42
N LEU A 41 25.42 -8.88 3.61
CA LEU A 41 25.88 -8.38 2.31
C LEU A 41 24.72 -7.94 1.40
N LEU A 42 23.62 -8.69 1.37
CA LEU A 42 22.43 -8.31 0.59
C LEU A 42 21.67 -7.15 1.23
N GLN A 43 21.66 -7.05 2.56
CA GLN A 43 21.07 -5.92 3.27
C GLN A 43 21.82 -4.62 2.95
N ASP A 44 23.15 -4.66 2.96
CA ASP A 44 24.01 -3.51 2.69
C ASP A 44 23.85 -3.03 1.24
N VAL A 45 23.84 -3.96 0.28
CA VAL A 45 23.59 -3.64 -1.14
C VAL A 45 22.19 -3.07 -1.33
N TYR A 46 21.17 -3.64 -0.69
CA TYR A 46 19.79 -3.16 -0.79
C TYR A 46 19.62 -1.75 -0.21
N SER A 47 20.25 -1.48 0.93
CA SER A 47 20.22 -0.17 1.59
C SER A 47 20.98 0.90 0.81
N ALA A 48 22.00 0.49 0.06
CA ALA A 48 22.83 1.37 -0.76
C ALA A 48 22.23 1.72 -2.13
N LEU A 49 21.03 1.25 -2.48
CA LEU A 49 20.32 1.58 -3.73
C LEU A 49 19.40 2.82 -3.53
N PRO A 50 19.89 4.06 -3.70
CA PRO A 50 19.18 5.25 -3.22
C PRO A 50 18.20 5.78 -4.28
N TYR A 51 18.47 5.49 -5.56
CA TYR A 51 17.76 6.09 -6.69
C TYR A 51 16.35 5.52 -6.93
N VAL A 52 15.98 4.44 -6.25
CA VAL A 52 14.72 3.74 -6.50
C VAL A 52 13.84 3.68 -5.24
N SER A 53 14.36 4.00 -4.06
CA SER A 53 13.68 3.75 -2.78
C SER A 53 13.27 5.03 -2.04
N TYR A 54 12.01 5.09 -1.63
CA TYR A 54 11.47 6.11 -0.73
C TYR A 54 11.84 5.84 0.74
N SER A 55 11.88 6.90 1.54
CA SER A 55 11.92 6.79 3.00
C SER A 55 10.60 6.19 3.55
N PRO A 56 10.61 5.57 4.74
CA PRO A 56 9.40 5.13 5.43
C PRO A 56 8.30 6.20 5.50
N GLN A 57 8.70 7.44 5.75
CA GLN A 57 7.78 8.57 5.90
C GLN A 57 7.13 8.92 4.56
N GLU A 58 7.90 8.95 3.48
CA GLU A 58 7.39 9.20 2.12
C GLU A 58 6.44 8.08 1.67
N GLY A 59 6.82 6.82 1.90
CA GLY A 59 5.95 5.67 1.61
C GLY A 59 4.63 5.73 2.40
N CYS A 60 4.70 6.09 3.68
CA CYS A 60 3.52 6.19 4.56
C CYS A 60 2.51 7.26 4.11
N ARG A 61 2.96 8.32 3.41
CA ARG A 61 2.05 9.36 2.89
C ARG A 61 0.95 8.78 2.00
N SER A 62 1.28 7.75 1.21
CA SER A 62 0.29 7.07 0.36
C SER A 62 -0.82 6.40 1.18
N SER A 63 -0.45 5.69 2.25
CA SER A 63 -1.40 5.08 3.18
C SER A 63 -2.27 6.11 3.90
N LEU A 64 -1.67 7.19 4.39
CA LEU A 64 -2.40 8.26 5.05
C LEU A 64 -3.40 8.92 4.10
N PHE A 65 -2.97 9.18 2.87
CA PHE A 65 -3.81 9.75 1.83
C PHE A 65 -4.97 8.82 1.44
N SER A 66 -4.70 7.54 1.20
CA SER A 66 -5.75 6.56 0.91
C SER A 66 -6.77 6.40 2.04
N ALA A 67 -6.36 6.60 3.29
CA ALA A 67 -7.25 6.49 4.45
C ALA A 67 -8.06 7.76 4.73
N THR A 68 -7.54 8.95 4.42
CA THR A 68 -8.11 10.23 4.90
C THR A 68 -8.60 11.17 3.80
N ALA A 69 -8.15 11.00 2.55
CA ALA A 69 -8.54 11.91 1.49
C ALA A 69 -10.03 11.72 1.13
N SER A 70 -10.80 12.80 1.21
CA SER A 70 -12.25 12.83 0.95
C SER A 70 -12.66 12.36 -0.45
N GLN A 71 -11.72 12.36 -1.40
CA GLN A 71 -11.94 11.86 -2.76
C GLN A 71 -11.91 10.34 -2.90
N ILE A 72 -11.34 9.62 -1.92
CA ILE A 72 -11.17 8.16 -2.01
C ILE A 72 -12.52 7.42 -1.99
N PRO A 73 -13.47 7.72 -1.08
CA PRO A 73 -14.79 7.08 -1.10
C PRO A 73 -15.52 7.32 -2.42
N ASN A 74 -15.52 8.56 -2.91
CA ASN A 74 -16.14 8.93 -4.19
C ASN A 74 -15.57 8.14 -5.37
N TYR A 75 -14.27 7.82 -5.34
CA TYR A 75 -13.64 6.98 -6.36
C TYR A 75 -14.04 5.51 -6.20
N CYS A 76 -14.07 4.99 -4.96
CA CYS A 76 -14.49 3.62 -4.67
C CYS A 76 -15.94 3.35 -5.10
N GLU A 77 -16.85 4.30 -4.89
CA GLU A 77 -18.24 4.19 -5.33
C GLU A 77 -18.39 4.09 -6.85
N LYS A 78 -17.59 4.86 -7.60
CA LYS A 78 -17.58 4.81 -9.08
C LYS A 78 -17.05 3.50 -9.65
N LEU A 79 -16.27 2.74 -8.88
CA LEU A 79 -15.66 1.47 -9.29
C LEU A 79 -16.54 0.25 -8.99
N LYS A 80 -17.67 0.44 -8.31
CA LYS A 80 -18.56 -0.64 -7.88
C LYS A 80 -19.63 -0.92 -8.93
#